data_AF-A0A0D9UWP9-F1
#
_entry.id   AF-A0A0D9UWP9-F1
#
_cell.length_a   1.000
_cell.length_b   1.000
_cell.length_c   1.000
_cell.angle_alpha   90.00
_cell.angle_beta   90.00
_cell.angle_gamma   90.00
#
_symmetry.space_group_name_H-M   'P 1'
#
loop_
_entity.id
_entity.type
_entity.pdbx_description
1 polymer ?
#
loop_
_entity_poly.entity_id
_entity_poly.type
_entity_poly.pdbx_seq_one_letter_code
_entity_poly.pdbx_strand_id
1 'polypeptide(L)'
;MAAAAGGGGGSGVSDEAKEWWLLFNNGVDDDDDEESDDDGEEKDGGEGESAATGDSEDSSAEEKRSPISHSQGGGTQRLCQENDNLRLQLDLKTKELEHEENQRLKLELEMKNKDIESLKKQNDQLKAEIERYKKIVKPPKVLRRCRLCEEYTNHDYRNSPKRKSNKEQEEDNSD
;
A
#
# COMPACT_ATOMS: atom_id res chain seq x y z
N MET A 1 49.30 -4.56 21.51
CA MET A 1 49.07 -3.66 20.35
C MET A 1 47.59 -3.31 20.33
N ALA A 2 47.31 -2.02 20.19
CA ALA A 2 45.98 -1.40 19.97
C ALA A 2 45.25 -2.04 18.76
N ALA A 3 43.94 -1.91 18.55
CA ALA A 3 43.11 -0.71 18.67
C ALA A 3 41.62 -0.98 18.91
N ALA A 4 40.98 0.05 19.45
CA ALA A 4 39.55 0.22 19.64
C ALA A 4 38.88 0.87 18.41
N ALA A 5 37.58 0.61 18.23
CA ALA A 5 36.52 1.53 17.77
C ALA A 5 35.23 0.69 17.68
N GLY A 6 34.04 1.05 18.18
CA GLY A 6 33.52 2.36 18.52
C GLY A 6 32.40 2.74 17.55
N GLY A 7 31.14 2.78 18.05
CA GLY A 7 30.00 3.43 17.40
C GLY A 7 29.30 2.59 16.32
N GLY A 8 27.98 2.60 16.15
CA GLY A 8 26.93 3.40 16.77
C GLY A 8 25.58 2.83 16.34
N GLY A 9 24.57 3.00 17.18
CA GLY A 9 23.20 2.59 16.84
C GLY A 9 22.68 3.38 15.66
N GLY A 10 22.30 2.68 14.60
CA GLY A 10 21.33 3.14 13.62
C GLY A 10 20.11 2.27 13.80
N SER A 11 19.01 2.86 14.30
CA SER A 11 17.68 2.27 14.18
C SER A 11 17.30 2.29 12.70
N GLY A 12 17.88 1.36 11.94
CA GLY A 12 17.53 1.15 10.55
C GLY A 12 16.12 0.59 10.53
N VAL A 13 15.14 1.46 10.26
CA VAL A 13 13.89 1.04 9.62
C VAL A 13 14.31 0.11 8.48
N SER A 14 13.81 -1.13 8.51
CA SER A 14 14.11 -2.11 7.47
C SER A 14 13.74 -1.51 6.12
N ASP A 15 14.50 -1.82 5.08
CA ASP A 15 14.24 -1.26 3.75
C ASP A 15 12.80 -1.57 3.28
N GLU A 16 12.26 -2.72 3.71
CA GLU A 16 10.85 -3.10 3.53
C GLU A 16 9.85 -2.11 4.17
N ALA A 17 10.16 -1.57 5.36
CA ALA A 17 9.31 -0.58 6.00
C ALA A 17 9.39 0.80 5.34
N LYS A 18 10.52 1.12 4.68
CA LYS A 18 10.64 2.34 3.86
C LYS A 18 9.83 2.22 2.57
N GLU A 19 9.89 1.06 1.91
CA GLU A 19 9.10 0.77 0.71
C GLU A 19 7.60 0.84 1.00
N TRP A 20 7.16 0.28 2.13
CA TRP A 20 5.76 0.39 2.56
C TRP A 20 5.31 1.83 2.80
N TRP A 21 6.18 2.66 3.37
CA TRP A 21 5.86 4.07 3.64
C TRP A 21 5.75 4.88 2.34
N LEU A 22 6.66 4.65 1.38
CA LEU A 22 6.63 5.29 0.06
C LEU A 22 5.40 4.90 -0.76
N LEU A 23 4.99 3.63 -0.69
CA LEU A 23 3.78 3.15 -1.37
C LEU A 23 2.51 3.72 -0.75
N PHE A 24 2.48 3.90 0.57
CA PHE A 24 1.33 4.43 1.30
C PHE A 24 1.12 5.93 1.07
N ASN A 25 2.21 6.69 0.91
CA ASN A 25 2.17 8.15 0.71
C ASN A 25 2.34 8.60 -0.75
N ASN A 26 2.13 7.71 -1.73
CA ASN A 26 2.26 8.02 -3.16
C ASN A 26 3.61 8.68 -3.54
N GLY A 27 4.71 8.27 -2.89
CA GLY A 27 6.05 8.76 -3.23
C GLY A 27 6.33 10.24 -2.92
N VAL A 28 5.60 10.86 -2.00
CA VAL A 28 6.01 12.16 -1.42
C VAL A 28 7.13 11.89 -0.41
N ASP A 29 8.37 12.19 -0.83
CA ASP A 29 9.49 12.42 0.08
C ASP A 29 9.22 13.72 0.84
N ASP A 30 9.17 13.66 2.17
CA ASP A 30 8.92 14.77 3.10
C ASP A 30 10.20 15.62 3.30
N ASP A 31 10.96 15.82 2.22
CA ASP A 31 12.17 16.64 2.17
C ASP A 31 12.05 17.58 0.95
N ASP A 32 11.29 18.66 1.08
CA ASP A 32 11.66 19.95 0.50
C ASP A 32 10.81 21.10 1.10
N ASP A 33 11.50 21.86 1.93
CA ASP A 33 11.12 23.10 2.58
C ASP A 33 11.33 24.24 1.58
N GLU A 34 10.42 24.48 0.63
CA GLU A 34 10.30 25.78 -0.05
C GLU A 34 8.82 26.12 -0.37
N GLU A 35 8.33 27.20 0.24
CA GLU A 35 7.10 27.86 -0.15
C GLU A 35 7.22 28.41 -1.57
N SER A 36 6.40 27.90 -2.49
CA SER A 36 6.10 28.58 -3.74
C SER A 36 4.60 28.59 -3.96
N ASP A 37 4.01 29.76 -3.72
CA ASP A 37 2.76 30.16 -4.35
C ASP A 37 2.93 30.05 -5.87
N ASP A 38 2.17 29.20 -6.55
CA ASP A 38 1.98 29.35 -8.00
C ASP A 38 0.51 29.13 -8.37
N ASP A 39 0.03 30.17 -9.04
CA ASP A 39 -1.33 30.49 -9.41
C ASP A 39 -1.81 29.57 -10.55
N GLY A 40 -3.12 29.40 -10.66
CA GLY A 40 -3.71 28.39 -11.53
C GLY A 40 -3.49 28.61 -13.03
N GLU A 41 -3.77 27.57 -13.80
CA GLU A 41 -4.53 27.70 -15.04
C GLU A 41 -5.10 26.34 -15.46
N GLU A 42 -6.43 26.29 -15.58
CA GLU A 42 -7.10 25.28 -16.40
C GLU A 42 -6.78 25.57 -17.88
N LYS A 43 -6.40 24.53 -18.64
CA LYS A 43 -6.47 24.58 -20.10
C LYS A 43 -7.08 23.32 -20.70
N ASP A 44 -8.35 23.53 -21.04
CA ASP A 44 -9.14 22.97 -22.14
C ASP A 44 -8.35 22.72 -23.44
N GLY A 45 -8.74 21.66 -24.16
CA GLY A 45 -9.01 21.74 -25.61
C GLY A 45 -7.93 21.36 -26.63
N GLY A 46 -8.36 20.62 -27.66
CA GLY A 46 -7.72 20.48 -28.99
C GLY A 46 -7.17 19.07 -29.25
N GLU A 47 -7.83 18.16 -30.00
CA GLU A 47 -8.23 18.16 -31.42
C GLU A 47 -7.11 18.50 -32.42
N GLY A 48 -7.01 17.64 -33.45
CA GLY A 48 -6.19 17.81 -34.65
C GLY A 48 -4.96 16.89 -34.65
N GLU A 49 -4.49 16.32 -35.76
CA GLU A 49 -4.88 16.41 -37.16
C GLU A 49 -3.97 15.47 -37.96
N SER A 50 -4.51 15.06 -39.10
CA SER A 50 -3.94 14.20 -40.15
C SER A 50 -2.65 14.72 -40.80
N ALA A 51 -1.74 13.80 -41.15
CA ALA A 51 -0.76 13.95 -42.24
C ALA A 51 -0.70 12.59 -42.98
N ALA A 52 -1.15 12.43 -44.24
CA ALA A 52 -0.74 13.06 -45.49
C ALA A 52 0.71 12.74 -45.88
N THR A 53 0.91 11.62 -46.59
CA THR A 53 2.02 11.44 -47.53
C THR A 53 1.47 10.78 -48.79
N GLY A 54 1.46 11.55 -49.88
CA GLY A 54 1.21 11.05 -51.22
C GLY A 54 2.48 10.55 -51.89
N ASP A 55 2.30 9.71 -52.90
CA ASP A 55 2.99 9.73 -54.21
C ASP A 55 2.17 8.74 -55.09
N SER A 56 1.43 9.20 -56.09
CA SER A 56 1.89 9.32 -57.49
C SER A 56 2.60 8.06 -57.96
N GLU A 57 1.98 7.26 -58.82
CA GLU A 57 2.51 6.93 -60.16
C GLU A 57 1.36 6.46 -61.07
N ASP A 58 1.46 6.98 -62.29
CA ASP A 58 0.62 6.80 -63.46
C ASP A 58 0.67 5.36 -64.01
N SER A 59 -0.48 4.82 -64.43
CA SER A 59 -0.53 3.74 -65.43
C SER A 59 -1.92 3.64 -66.04
N SER A 60 -2.05 4.29 -67.20
CA SER A 60 -3.11 4.07 -68.17
C SER A 60 -3.16 2.60 -68.61
N ALA A 61 -4.26 1.92 -68.29
CA ALA A 61 -4.71 0.75 -69.02
C ALA A 61 -6.23 0.88 -69.22
N GLU A 62 -6.62 1.27 -70.43
CA GLU A 62 -8.01 1.18 -70.90
C GLU A 62 -8.44 -0.29 -70.98
N GLU A 63 -8.90 -0.84 -69.86
CA GLU A 63 -9.63 -2.10 -69.85
C GLU A 63 -11.12 -1.81 -69.91
N LYS A 64 -11.70 -2.11 -71.07
CA LYS A 64 -13.12 -2.01 -71.40
C LYS A 64 -13.98 -2.77 -70.38
N ARG A 65 -14.40 -2.10 -69.31
CA ARG A 65 -15.44 -2.62 -68.42
C ARG A 65 -16.80 -2.42 -69.07
N SER A 66 -17.35 -3.53 -69.56
CA SER A 66 -18.76 -3.67 -69.87
C SER A 66 -19.63 -3.07 -68.75
N PRO A 67 -20.74 -2.38 -69.08
CA PRO A 67 -21.64 -1.87 -68.06
C PRO A 67 -22.33 -3.06 -67.40
N ILE A 68 -21.87 -3.43 -66.21
CA ILE A 68 -22.59 -4.37 -65.36
C ILE A 68 -23.89 -3.68 -64.98
N SER A 69 -24.96 -4.20 -65.58
CA SER A 69 -26.35 -3.86 -65.35
C SER A 69 -26.64 -3.84 -63.85
N HIS A 70 -27.03 -2.65 -63.39
CA HIS A 70 -27.42 -2.39 -62.02
C HIS A 70 -28.67 -3.21 -61.66
N SER A 71 -28.50 -4.18 -60.75
CA SER A 71 -29.60 -4.68 -59.91
C SER A 71 -29.16 -5.00 -58.47
N GLN A 72 -27.97 -4.58 -58.04
CA GLN A 72 -27.41 -4.93 -56.71
C GLN A 72 -27.56 -3.85 -55.62
N GLY A 73 -28.42 -2.84 -55.81
CA GLY A 73 -28.61 -1.78 -54.79
C GLY A 73 -29.26 -2.25 -53.48
N GLY A 74 -30.11 -3.28 -53.53
CA GLY A 74 -30.85 -3.75 -52.35
C GLY A 74 -30.03 -4.62 -51.37
N GLY A 75 -29.02 -5.34 -51.87
CA GLY A 75 -28.15 -6.17 -51.04
C GLY A 75 -27.20 -5.34 -50.18
N THR A 76 -26.55 -4.34 -50.79
CA THR A 76 -25.64 -3.44 -50.08
C THR A 76 -26.38 -2.61 -49.03
N GLN A 77 -27.56 -2.08 -49.36
CA GLN A 77 -28.37 -1.32 -48.39
C GLN A 77 -28.80 -2.16 -47.18
N ARG A 78 -29.21 -3.41 -47.40
CA ARG A 78 -29.56 -4.35 -46.33
C ARG A 78 -28.34 -4.65 -45.43
N LEU A 79 -27.17 -4.89 -46.04
CA LEU A 79 -25.94 -5.14 -45.30
C LEU A 79 -25.49 -3.92 -44.47
N CYS A 80 -25.60 -2.71 -45.01
CA CYS A 80 -25.32 -1.48 -44.26
C CYS A 80 -26.25 -1.35 -43.04
N GLN A 81 -27.55 -1.56 -43.23
CA GLN A 81 -28.52 -1.50 -42.13
C GLN A 81 -28.27 -2.56 -41.05
N GLU A 82 -27.89 -3.77 -41.46
CA GLU A 82 -27.50 -4.83 -40.54
C GLU A 82 -26.22 -4.46 -39.77
N ASN A 83 -25.23 -3.84 -40.42
CA ASN A 83 -24.02 -3.36 -39.75
C ASN A 83 -24.33 -2.29 -38.70
N ASP A 84 -25.19 -1.33 -39.03
CA ASP A 84 -25.60 -0.28 -38.09
C ASP A 84 -26.36 -0.87 -36.89
N ASN A 85 -27.24 -1.85 -37.12
CA ASN A 85 -27.92 -2.57 -36.05
C ASN A 85 -26.95 -3.35 -35.15
N LEU A 86 -25.93 -3.99 -35.73
CA LEU A 86 -24.91 -4.71 -34.98
C LEU A 86 -24.07 -3.75 -34.14
N ARG A 87 -23.68 -2.57 -34.68
CA ARG A 87 -22.99 -1.52 -33.92
C ARG A 87 -23.82 -1.06 -32.73
N LEU A 88 -25.11 -0.79 -32.95
CA LEU A 88 -26.00 -0.38 -31.87
C LEU A 88 -26.13 -1.46 -30.78
N GLN A 89 -26.24 -2.73 -31.17
CA GLN A 89 -26.28 -3.84 -30.21
C GLN A 89 -24.98 -3.96 -29.41
N LEU A 90 -23.82 -3.79 -30.06
CA LEU A 90 -22.53 -3.78 -29.38
C LEU A 90 -22.44 -2.62 -28.39
N ASP A 91 -22.85 -1.41 -28.76
CA ASP A 91 -22.82 -0.25 -27.87
C ASP A 91 -23.73 -0.45 -26.65
N LEU A 92 -24.93 -0.99 -26.85
CA LEU A 92 -25.85 -1.31 -25.76
C LEU A 92 -25.26 -2.39 -24.83
N LYS A 93 -24.69 -3.45 -25.41
CA LYS A 93 -24.12 -4.56 -24.64
C LYS A 93 -22.89 -4.13 -23.85
N THR A 94 -22.03 -3.29 -24.43
CA THR A 94 -20.87 -2.72 -23.75
C THR A 94 -21.31 -1.90 -22.54
N LYS A 95 -22.28 -0.99 -22.71
CA LYS A 95 -22.82 -0.19 -21.59
C LYS A 95 -23.48 -1.03 -20.51
N GLU A 96 -24.18 -2.10 -20.88
CA GLU A 96 -24.78 -3.04 -19.93
C GLU A 96 -23.69 -3.73 -19.09
N LEU A 97 -22.64 -4.25 -19.72
CA LEU A 97 -21.52 -4.88 -19.03
C LEU A 97 -20.76 -3.92 -18.12
N GLU A 98 -20.48 -2.70 -18.59
CA GLU A 98 -19.86 -1.64 -17.77
C GLU A 98 -20.72 -1.31 -16.55
N HIS A 99 -22.04 -1.25 -16.71
CA HIS A 99 -22.95 -0.98 -15.61
C HIS A 99 -22.95 -2.12 -14.58
N GLU A 100 -23.05 -3.37 -15.04
CA GLU A 100 -23.00 -4.55 -14.18
C GLU A 100 -21.68 -4.64 -13.40
N GLU A 101 -20.55 -4.39 -14.04
CA GLU A 101 -19.24 -4.40 -13.39
C GLU A 101 -19.12 -3.29 -12.34
N ASN A 102 -19.58 -2.07 -12.65
CA ASN A 102 -19.61 -0.97 -11.71
C ASN A 102 -20.49 -1.28 -10.48
N GLN A 103 -21.65 -1.91 -10.68
CA GLN A 103 -22.50 -2.34 -9.58
C GLN A 103 -21.80 -3.38 -8.70
N ARG A 104 -21.14 -4.38 -9.32
CA ARG A 104 -20.37 -5.40 -8.60
C ARG A 104 -19.27 -4.77 -7.75
N LEU A 105 -18.46 -3.88 -8.34
CA LEU A 105 -17.38 -3.19 -7.64
C LEU A 105 -17.89 -2.33 -6.48
N LYS A 106 -19.03 -1.65 -6.66
CA LYS A 106 -19.65 -0.85 -5.60
C LYS A 106 -20.05 -1.69 -4.39
N LEU A 107 -20.62 -2.87 -4.61
CA LEU A 107 -20.96 -3.81 -3.53
C LEU A 107 -19.72 -4.35 -2.84
N GLU A 108 -18.67 -4.69 -3.59
CA GLU A 108 -17.41 -5.15 -3.03
C GLU A 108 -16.74 -4.06 -2.15
N LEU A 109 -16.74 -2.81 -2.60
CA LEU A 109 -16.26 -1.67 -1.82
C LEU A 109 -17.06 -1.47 -0.54
N GLU A 110 -18.38 -1.58 -0.60
CA GLU A 110 -19.23 -1.46 0.60
C GLU A 110 -18.90 -2.54 1.64
N MET A 111 -18.70 -3.79 1.20
CA MET A 111 -18.30 -4.89 2.08
C MET A 111 -16.92 -4.66 2.70
N LYS A 112 -15.93 -4.25 1.89
CA LYS A 112 -14.58 -3.92 2.40
C LYS A 112 -14.61 -2.76 3.39
N ASN A 113 -15.45 -1.75 3.16
CA ASN A 113 -15.61 -0.64 4.11
C ASN A 113 -16.16 -1.12 5.46
N LYS A 114 -17.15 -2.02 5.46
CA LYS A 114 -17.67 -2.64 6.70
C LYS A 114 -16.59 -3.43 7.43
N ASP A 115 -15.76 -4.18 6.70
CA ASP A 115 -14.64 -4.93 7.29
C ASP A 115 -13.60 -3.99 7.91
N ILE A 116 -13.25 -2.89 7.22
CA ILE A 116 -12.34 -1.86 7.73
C ILE A 116 -12.89 -1.24 9.01
N GLU A 117 -14.18 -0.88 9.06
CA GLU A 117 -14.82 -0.32 10.26
C GLU A 117 -14.80 -1.31 11.43
N SER A 118 -15.08 -2.58 11.17
CA SER A 118 -15.02 -3.65 12.17
C SER A 118 -13.60 -3.82 12.73
N LEU A 119 -12.59 -3.86 11.85
CA LEU A 119 -11.19 -3.98 12.24
C LEU A 119 -10.69 -2.75 13.00
N LYS A 120 -11.11 -1.55 12.63
CA LYS A 120 -10.82 -0.32 13.39
C LYS A 120 -11.37 -0.42 14.82
N LYS A 121 -12.63 -0.86 14.97
CA LYS A 121 -13.24 -1.06 16.28
C LYS A 121 -12.52 -2.11 17.13
N GLN A 122 -12.11 -3.23 16.54
CA GLN A 122 -11.32 -4.25 17.22
C GLN A 122 -9.95 -3.71 17.64
N ASN A 123 -9.27 -2.95 16.78
CA ASN A 123 -8.01 -2.30 17.12
C ASN A 123 -8.14 -1.33 18.29
N ASP A 124 -9.20 -0.52 18.32
CA ASP A 124 -9.44 0.41 19.42
C ASP A 124 -9.74 -0.32 20.74
N GLN A 125 -10.48 -1.44 20.67
CA GLN A 125 -10.70 -2.30 21.83
C GLN A 125 -9.40 -2.90 22.38
N LEU A 126 -8.54 -3.43 21.49
CA LEU A 126 -7.25 -3.99 21.87
C LEU A 126 -6.31 -2.92 22.44
N LYS A 127 -6.27 -1.71 21.86
CA LYS A 127 -5.52 -0.58 22.43
C LYS A 127 -5.98 -0.25 23.84
N ALA A 128 -7.30 -0.17 24.06
CA ALA A 128 -7.86 0.07 25.39
C ALA A 128 -7.53 -1.06 26.38
N GLU A 129 -7.53 -2.32 25.93
CA GLU A 129 -7.13 -3.46 26.76
C GLU A 129 -5.63 -3.41 27.12
N ILE A 130 -4.75 -3.10 26.15
CA ILE A 130 -3.33 -2.89 26.39
C ILE A 130 -3.10 -1.78 27.44
N GLU A 131 -3.81 -0.66 27.34
CA GLU A 131 -3.73 0.41 28.34
C GLU A 131 -4.20 -0.04 29.73
N ARG A 132 -5.27 -0.84 29.80
CA ARG A 132 -5.71 -1.43 31.07
C ARG A 132 -4.63 -2.32 31.67
N TYR A 133 -4.04 -3.23 30.88
CA TYR A 133 -2.95 -4.09 31.35
C TYR A 133 -1.73 -3.28 31.82
N LYS A 134 -1.34 -2.23 31.11
CA LYS A 134 -0.26 -1.33 31.53
C LYS A 134 -0.51 -0.70 32.91
N LYS A 135 -1.77 -0.41 33.26
CA LYS A 135 -2.14 0.19 34.56
C LYS A 135 -2.20 -0.82 35.70
N ILE A 136 -2.62 -2.06 35.44
CA ILE A 136 -2.86 -3.07 36.49
C ILE A 136 -1.68 -4.03 36.69
N VAL A 137 -0.84 -4.24 35.68
CA VAL A 137 0.28 -5.17 35.75
C VAL A 137 1.45 -4.48 36.45
N LYS A 138 1.93 -5.09 37.54
CA LYS A 138 3.15 -4.63 38.21
C LYS A 138 4.32 -4.74 37.22
N PRO A 139 5.13 -3.68 37.04
CA PRO A 139 6.33 -3.76 36.22
C PRO A 139 7.19 -4.96 36.65
N PRO A 140 7.77 -5.71 35.70
CA PRO A 140 8.71 -6.77 36.03
C PRO A 140 9.79 -6.23 36.97
N LYS A 141 10.07 -6.93 38.07
CA LYS A 141 11.17 -6.56 38.95
C LYS A 141 12.47 -6.79 38.21
N VAL A 142 13.21 -5.72 37.94
CA VAL A 142 14.53 -5.80 37.33
C VAL A 142 15.48 -6.48 38.31
N LEU A 143 16.06 -7.60 37.89
CA LEU A 143 17.09 -8.28 38.66
C LEU A 143 18.31 -7.35 38.78
N ARG A 144 18.88 -7.26 39.98
CA ARG A 144 20.10 -6.49 40.25
C ARG A 144 21.21 -7.42 40.67
N ARG A 145 22.45 -7.13 40.26
CA ARG A 145 23.60 -7.90 40.74
C ARG A 145 23.82 -7.63 42.23
N CYS A 146 23.69 -8.65 43.05
CA CYS A 146 23.98 -8.56 44.47
C CYS A 146 25.50 -8.50 44.68
N ARG A 147 25.99 -7.54 45.47
CA ARG A 147 27.44 -7.36 45.71
C ARG A 147 28.07 -8.48 46.55
N LEU A 148 27.27 -9.30 47.24
CA LEU A 148 27.77 -10.36 48.12
C LEU A 148 27.79 -11.72 47.43
N CYS A 149 26.68 -12.11 46.79
CA CYS A 149 26.60 -13.39 46.10
C CYS A 149 26.95 -13.30 44.62
N GLU A 150 27.15 -12.09 44.08
CA GLU A 150 27.45 -11.77 42.68
C GLU A 150 26.40 -12.19 41.64
N GLU A 151 25.27 -12.74 42.09
CA GLU A 151 24.17 -13.19 41.25
C GLU A 151 23.17 -12.05 40.97
N TYR A 152 22.56 -12.06 39.78
CA TYR A 152 21.44 -11.19 39.43
C TYR A 152 20.15 -11.69 40.10
N THR A 153 19.72 -10.98 41.13
CA THR A 153 18.63 -11.41 42.01
C THR A 153 17.74 -10.23 42.42
N ASN A 154 16.64 -10.51 43.12
CA ASN A 154 15.72 -9.50 43.63
C ASN A 154 16.13 -8.91 45.00
N HIS A 155 17.10 -9.53 45.70
CA HIS A 155 17.57 -9.04 47.00
C HIS A 155 18.74 -8.05 46.81
N ASP A 156 19.05 -7.24 47.83
CA ASP A 156 20.29 -6.45 47.86
C ASP A 156 21.34 -7.14 48.72
N TYR A 157 22.53 -6.54 48.74
CA TYR A 157 23.58 -6.86 49.67
C TYR A 157 23.11 -6.97 51.14
N ARG A 158 22.14 -6.17 51.58
CA ARG A 158 21.65 -6.19 52.98
C ARG A 158 20.77 -7.40 53.27
N ASN A 159 19.92 -7.77 52.31
CA ASN A 159 19.03 -8.93 52.39
C ASN A 159 19.61 -10.19 51.74
N SER A 160 20.93 -10.24 51.50
CA SER A 160 21.54 -11.40 50.88
C SER A 160 21.45 -12.62 51.80
N PRO A 161 20.94 -13.77 51.30
CA PRO A 161 20.92 -15.01 52.08
C PRO A 161 22.32 -15.41 52.56
N LYS A 162 23.35 -15.24 51.71
CA LYS A 162 24.76 -15.51 52.07
C LYS A 162 25.23 -14.68 53.29
N ARG A 163 24.64 -13.50 53.51
CA ARG A 163 24.98 -12.65 54.67
C ARG A 163 24.35 -13.15 55.97
N LYS A 164 23.14 -13.71 55.88
CA LYS A 164 22.45 -14.30 57.03
C LYS A 164 23.16 -15.59 57.46
N SER A 165 23.50 -16.46 56.51
CA SER A 165 24.24 -17.69 56.78
C SER A 165 25.62 -17.44 57.37
N ASN A 166 26.36 -16.43 56.89
CA ASN A 166 27.68 -16.11 57.46
C ASN A 166 27.58 -15.61 58.91
N LYS A 167 26.52 -14.84 59.23
CA LYS A 167 26.30 -14.36 60.60
C LYS A 167 25.99 -15.53 61.55
N GLU A 168 25.18 -16.48 61.11
CA GLU A 168 24.87 -17.70 61.87
C GLU A 168 26.14 -18.56 62.08
N GLN A 169 27.02 -18.66 61.08
CA GLN A 169 28.29 -19.37 61.22
C GLN A 169 29.32 -18.67 62.11
N GLU A 170 29.34 -17.33 62.16
CA GLU A 170 30.21 -16.57 63.06
C GLU A 170 29.76 -16.69 64.53
N GLU A 171 28.45 -16.77 64.78
CA GLU A 171 27.89 -16.98 66.12
C GLU A 171 28.16 -18.40 66.64
N ASP A 172 28.16 -19.42 65.77
CA ASP A 172 28.42 -20.83 66.12
C ASP A 172 29.92 -21.18 66.28
N ASN A 173 30.82 -20.38 65.71
CA ASN A 173 32.29 -20.52 65.84
C ASN A 173 32.88 -19.74 67.03
N SER A 174 32.04 -19.07 67.82
CA SER A 174 32.45 -18.24 68.96
C SER A 174 32.22 -18.88 70.33
N ASP A 175 31.84 -20.17 70.38
CA ASP A 175 31.65 -20.97 71.61
C ASP A 175 32.80 -21.99 71.83
#